data_AF-A0AAN4EUW5-F1
#
_entry.id   AF-A0AAN4EUW5-F1
#
_cell.length_a   1.000
_cell.length_b   1.000
_cell.length_c   1.000
_cell.angle_alpha   90.00
_cell.angle_beta   90.00
_cell.angle_gamma   90.00
#
_symmetry.space_group_name_H-M   'P 1'
#
loop_
_entity.id
_entity.type
_entity.pdbx_description
1 polymer ?
#
loop_
_entity_poly.entity_id
_entity_poly.type
_entity_poly.pdbx_seq_one_letter_code
_entity_poly.pdbx_strand_id
1 'polypeptide(L)'
;MNSKLKILIFVVVSSTVSFVIFSSISLYQTILVQNLYERDFCLSSHCLDNFAKEVSGITLYFQAFGWLITTFVTVFGVIIALLTYYSGVKNNNNSNYTAHLTMFREFANAELCKRTSIYPEGVNLFRWYKIMFPKAKEGDISVSNNYLNIINKIHNVIEEANSHISDEDKDYKYKTHQRKMISVLSEIGINISNAPKNIFVEIEGQVFEFIDTINLSFSHQVIELSKIKRKYI
;
A
#
# COMPACT_ATOMS: atom_id res chain seq x y z
N MET A 1 -8.12 -22.60 4.79
CA MET A 1 -7.97 -22.51 6.27
C MET A 1 -6.73 -23.29 6.69
N ASN A 2 -5.78 -22.62 7.34
CA ASN A 2 -4.43 -23.15 7.62
C ASN A 2 -4.49 -24.42 8.49
N SER A 3 -3.73 -25.47 8.18
CA SER A 3 -3.78 -26.76 8.89
C SER A 3 -3.56 -26.60 10.41
N LYS A 4 -2.67 -25.69 10.80
CA LYS A 4 -2.38 -25.33 12.19
C LYS A 4 -3.57 -24.72 12.94
N LEU A 5 -4.42 -23.94 12.26
CA LEU A 5 -5.61 -23.33 12.85
C LEU A 5 -6.68 -24.37 13.15
N LYS A 6 -6.84 -25.37 12.27
CA LYS A 6 -7.76 -26.50 12.50
C LYS A 6 -7.36 -27.32 13.73
N ILE A 7 -6.07 -27.60 13.88
CA ILE A 7 -5.53 -28.33 15.04
C ILE A 7 -5.74 -27.53 16.32
N LEU A 8 -5.48 -26.22 16.32
CA LEU A 8 -5.70 -25.36 17.49
C LEU A 8 -7.17 -25.35 17.92
N ILE A 9 -8.11 -25.17 16.98
CA ILE A 9 -9.56 -25.19 17.27
C ILE A 9 -9.96 -26.54 17.87
N PHE A 10 -9.47 -27.64 17.29
CA PHE A 10 -9.77 -28.98 17.80
C PHE A 10 -9.27 -29.17 19.25
N VAL A 11 -8.05 -28.73 19.57
CA VAL A 11 -7.49 -28.82 20.92
C VAL A 11 -8.32 -28.02 21.91
N VAL A 12 -8.69 -26.77 21.59
CA VAL A 12 -9.50 -25.91 22.47
C VAL A 12 -10.90 -26.47 22.70
N VAL A 13 -11.55 -26.97 21.65
CA VAL A 13 -12.87 -27.61 21.77
C VAL A 13 -12.78 -28.88 22.62
N SER A 14 -11.80 -29.73 22.36
CA SER A 14 -11.59 -30.96 23.13
C SER A 14 -11.30 -30.68 24.61
N SER A 15 -10.43 -29.71 24.93
CA SER A 15 -10.11 -29.37 26.31
C SER A 15 -11.31 -28.79 27.06
N THR A 16 -12.15 -28.00 26.37
CA THR A 16 -13.36 -27.43 26.96
C THR A 16 -14.40 -28.52 27.26
N VAL A 17 -14.60 -29.47 26.34
CA VAL A 17 -15.50 -30.61 26.56
C VAL A 17 -15.02 -31.47 27.72
N SER A 18 -13.72 -31.81 27.76
CA SER A 18 -13.14 -32.56 28.88
C SER A 18 -13.28 -31.83 30.21
N PHE A 19 -13.11 -30.51 30.24
CA PHE A 19 -13.30 -29.70 31.45
C PHE A 19 -14.73 -29.75 31.98
N VAL A 20 -15.73 -29.61 31.09
CA VAL A 20 -17.15 -29.67 31.47
C VAL A 20 -17.51 -31.03 32.04
N ILE A 21 -17.05 -32.11 31.39
CA ILE A 21 -17.29 -33.48 31.87
C ILE A 21 -16.67 -33.69 33.26
N PHE A 22 -15.39 -33.31 33.43
CA PHE A 22 -14.70 -33.47 34.70
C PHE A 22 -15.35 -32.67 35.84
N SER A 23 -15.72 -31.41 35.57
CA SER A 23 -16.37 -30.54 36.55
C SER A 23 -17.75 -31.06 36.96
N SER A 24 -18.50 -31.64 36.01
CA SER A 24 -19.81 -32.24 36.28
C SER A 24 -19.70 -33.51 37.14
N ILE A 25 -18.71 -34.37 36.85
CA ILE A 25 -18.42 -35.56 37.65
C ILE A 25 -18.00 -35.17 39.07
N SER A 26 -17.10 -34.19 39.20
CA SER A 26 -16.66 -33.68 40.52
C SER A 26 -17.84 -33.13 41.33
N LEU A 27 -18.76 -32.38 40.70
CA LEU A 27 -19.94 -31.84 41.36
C LEU A 27 -20.90 -32.93 41.83
N TYR A 28 -21.13 -33.93 40.98
CA TYR A 28 -21.94 -35.08 41.35
C TYR A 28 -21.36 -35.84 42.54
N GLN A 29 -20.04 -36.07 42.55
CA GLN A 29 -19.35 -36.72 43.67
C GLN A 29 -19.44 -35.91 44.97
N THR A 30 -19.26 -34.58 44.91
CA THR A 30 -19.39 -33.72 46.09
C THR A 30 -20.79 -33.76 46.68
N ILE A 31 -21.84 -33.77 45.84
CA ILE A 31 -23.24 -33.87 46.29
C ILE A 31 -23.50 -35.19 47.02
N LEU A 32 -22.98 -36.31 46.49
CA LEU A 32 -23.15 -37.62 47.09
C LEU A 32 -22.39 -37.76 48.42
N VAL A 33 -21.12 -37.35 48.48
CA VAL A 33 -20.28 -37.53 49.68
C VAL A 33 -20.75 -36.66 50.84
N GLN A 34 -21.24 -35.45 50.56
CA GLN A 34 -21.72 -34.51 51.58
C GLN A 34 -23.21 -34.69 51.92
N ASN A 35 -23.88 -35.72 51.37
CA ASN A 35 -25.33 -35.97 51.51
C ASN A 35 -26.20 -34.72 51.27
N LEU A 36 -25.78 -33.87 50.32
CA LEU A 36 -26.46 -32.60 50.05
C LEU A 36 -27.85 -32.82 49.44
N TYR A 37 -28.12 -34.01 48.91
CA TYR A 37 -29.42 -34.41 48.36
C TYR A 37 -30.50 -34.66 49.43
N GLU A 38 -30.11 -34.83 50.71
CA GLU A 38 -31.04 -35.07 51.82
C GLU A 38 -31.56 -33.77 52.44
N ARG A 39 -31.02 -32.61 52.03
CA ARG A 39 -31.42 -31.30 52.54
C ARG A 39 -32.59 -30.75 51.72
N ASP A 40 -33.53 -30.09 52.41
CA ASP A 40 -34.65 -29.41 51.74
C ASP A 40 -34.16 -28.31 50.80
N PHE A 41 -34.81 -28.21 49.64
CA PHE A 41 -34.51 -27.17 48.66
C PHE A 41 -34.81 -25.78 49.24
N CYS A 42 -33.77 -24.95 49.35
CA CYS A 42 -33.85 -23.63 49.96
C CYS A 42 -33.02 -22.61 49.17
N LEU A 43 -33.61 -21.47 48.86
CA LEU A 43 -32.99 -20.35 48.13
C LEU A 43 -32.75 -19.10 49.00
N SER A 44 -32.85 -19.23 50.32
CA SER A 44 -32.48 -18.13 51.23
C SER A 44 -30.98 -17.84 51.14
N SER A 45 -30.58 -16.61 51.46
CA SER A 45 -29.15 -16.21 51.45
C SER A 45 -28.28 -17.14 52.29
N HIS A 46 -28.76 -17.55 53.47
CA HIS A 46 -28.05 -18.47 54.35
C HIS A 46 -27.87 -19.87 53.72
N CYS A 47 -28.87 -20.36 52.98
CA CYS A 47 -28.78 -21.64 52.27
C CYS A 47 -27.79 -21.58 51.09
N LEU A 48 -27.81 -20.48 50.34
CA LEU A 48 -26.89 -20.25 49.22
C LEU A 48 -25.43 -20.14 49.69
N ASP A 49 -25.17 -19.41 50.76
CA ASP A 49 -23.81 -19.27 51.33
C ASP A 49 -23.29 -20.61 51.86
N ASN A 50 -24.14 -21.40 52.51
CA ASN A 50 -23.74 -22.69 53.05
C ASN A 50 -23.46 -23.69 51.91
N PHE A 51 -24.29 -23.70 50.88
CA PHE A 51 -24.04 -24.49 49.67
C PHE A 51 -22.73 -24.05 48.98
N ALA A 52 -22.52 -22.75 48.76
CA ALA A 52 -21.32 -22.21 48.14
C ALA A 52 -20.03 -22.58 48.90
N LYS A 53 -20.08 -22.69 50.23
CA LYS A 53 -18.95 -23.18 51.04
C LYS A 53 -18.65 -24.65 50.79
N GLU A 54 -19.67 -25.50 50.74
CA GLU A 54 -19.52 -26.95 50.53
C GLU A 54 -19.05 -27.30 49.11
N VAL A 55 -19.43 -26.51 48.08
CA VAL A 55 -18.95 -26.67 46.68
C VAL A 55 -17.83 -25.71 46.29
N SER A 56 -17.22 -25.02 47.25
CA SER A 56 -16.20 -23.98 47.00
C SER A 56 -15.01 -24.44 46.14
N GLY A 57 -14.58 -25.70 46.27
CA GLY A 57 -13.52 -26.28 45.44
C GLY A 57 -13.85 -26.31 43.95
N ILE A 58 -15.11 -26.53 43.60
CA ILE A 58 -15.58 -26.56 42.22
C ILE A 58 -15.71 -25.14 41.69
N THR A 59 -16.22 -24.21 42.51
CA THR A 59 -16.27 -22.78 42.17
C THR A 59 -14.89 -22.22 41.85
N LEU A 60 -13.86 -22.58 42.63
CA LEU A 60 -12.46 -22.20 42.36
C LEU A 60 -11.96 -22.75 41.02
N TYR A 61 -12.32 -23.99 40.68
CA TYR A 61 -11.94 -24.61 39.41
C TYR A 61 -12.58 -23.90 38.21
N PHE A 62 -13.87 -23.55 38.30
CA PHE A 62 -14.56 -22.73 37.29
C PHE A 62 -13.98 -21.32 37.18
N GLN A 63 -13.62 -20.68 38.29
CA GLN A 63 -12.96 -19.37 38.27
C GLN A 63 -11.60 -19.44 37.57
N ALA A 64 -10.76 -20.42 37.91
CA ALA A 64 -9.45 -20.62 37.28
C ALA A 64 -9.56 -20.85 35.76
N PHE A 65 -10.52 -21.68 35.34
CA PHE A 65 -10.78 -21.92 33.93
C PHE A 65 -11.35 -20.70 33.21
N GLY A 66 -12.25 -19.95 33.85
CA GLY A 66 -12.76 -18.67 33.36
C GLY A 66 -11.64 -17.67 33.11
N TRP A 67 -10.71 -17.53 34.06
CA TRP A 67 -9.52 -16.69 33.89
C TRP A 67 -8.62 -17.15 32.74
N LEU A 68 -8.43 -18.46 32.57
CA LEU A 68 -7.66 -19.04 31.46
C LEU A 68 -8.30 -18.70 30.12
N ILE A 69 -9.61 -18.94 29.96
CA ILE A 69 -10.35 -18.61 28.74
C ILE A 69 -10.28 -17.11 28.45
N THR A 70 -10.57 -16.25 29.43
CA THR A 70 -10.54 -14.81 29.23
C THR A 70 -9.15 -14.36 28.76
N THR A 71 -8.08 -14.85 29.41
CA THR A 71 -6.70 -14.54 28.99
C THR A 71 -6.43 -14.98 27.55
N PHE A 72 -6.84 -16.21 27.19
CA PHE A 72 -6.69 -16.73 25.84
C PHE A 72 -7.44 -15.88 24.81
N VAL A 73 -8.72 -15.58 25.07
CA VAL A 73 -9.56 -14.76 24.19
C VAL A 73 -8.99 -13.36 24.03
N THR A 74 -8.51 -12.73 25.12
CA THR A 74 -7.89 -11.40 25.06
C THR A 74 -6.62 -11.41 24.20
N VAL A 75 -5.71 -12.35 24.42
CA VAL A 75 -4.45 -12.43 23.65
C VAL A 75 -4.73 -12.69 22.17
N PHE A 76 -5.57 -13.68 21.85
CA PHE A 76 -5.90 -13.98 20.45
C PHE A 76 -6.74 -12.88 19.79
N GLY A 77 -7.63 -12.22 20.55
CA GLY A 77 -8.40 -11.08 20.08
C GLY A 77 -7.50 -9.93 19.65
N VAL A 78 -6.49 -9.59 20.46
CA VAL A 78 -5.49 -8.56 20.12
C VAL A 78 -4.68 -8.96 18.88
N ILE A 79 -4.23 -10.21 18.79
CA ILE A 79 -3.49 -10.72 17.61
C ILE A 79 -4.34 -10.62 16.34
N ILE A 80 -5.60 -11.05 16.39
CA ILE A 80 -6.53 -10.99 15.26
C ILE A 80 -6.79 -9.55 14.86
N ALA A 81 -7.01 -8.64 15.82
CA ALA A 81 -7.18 -7.23 15.56
C ALA A 81 -5.95 -6.63 14.83
N LEU A 82 -4.74 -6.96 15.27
CA LEU A 82 -3.50 -6.50 14.64
C LEU A 82 -3.33 -7.06 13.22
N LEU A 83 -3.60 -8.35 13.02
CA LEU A 83 -3.56 -8.97 11.68
C LEU A 83 -4.59 -8.36 10.73
N THR A 84 -5.78 -8.07 11.25
CA THR A 84 -6.86 -7.42 10.50
C THR A 84 -6.45 -6.00 10.12
N TYR A 85 -5.87 -5.25 11.04
CA TYR A 85 -5.31 -3.93 10.76
C TYR A 85 -4.22 -3.98 9.67
N TYR A 86 -3.24 -4.87 9.82
CA TYR A 86 -2.15 -5.01 8.84
C TYR A 86 -2.67 -5.41 7.44
N SER A 87 -3.59 -6.37 7.38
CA SER A 87 -4.24 -6.77 6.13
C SER A 87 -5.06 -5.63 5.54
N GLY A 88 -5.75 -4.86 6.38
CA GLY A 88 -6.51 -3.67 5.99
C GLY A 88 -5.63 -2.60 5.37
N VAL A 89 -4.54 -2.23 6.03
CA VAL A 89 -3.56 -1.26 5.50
C VAL A 89 -2.97 -1.74 4.18
N LYS A 90 -2.57 -3.01 4.08
CA LYS A 90 -2.03 -3.58 2.84
C LYS A 90 -3.04 -3.54 1.69
N ASN A 91 -4.30 -3.89 1.95
CA ASN A 91 -5.35 -3.85 0.95
C ASN A 91 -5.67 -2.41 0.52
N ASN A 92 -5.73 -1.49 1.48
CA ASN A 92 -5.93 -0.06 1.23
C ASN A 92 -4.81 0.51 0.35
N ASN A 93 -3.55 0.23 0.68
CA ASN A 93 -2.40 0.67 -0.13
C ASN A 93 -2.47 0.13 -1.56
N ASN A 94 -2.85 -1.15 -1.75
CA ASN A 94 -2.99 -1.74 -3.08
C ASN A 94 -4.16 -1.11 -3.88
N SER A 95 -5.27 -0.82 -3.21
CA SER A 95 -6.43 -0.14 -3.81
C SER A 95 -6.05 1.29 -4.23
N ASN A 96 -5.41 2.05 -3.34
CA ASN A 96 -4.93 3.41 -3.60
C ASN A 96 -3.90 3.44 -4.74
N TYR A 97 -2.93 2.52 -4.73
CA TYR A 97 -1.95 2.36 -5.82
C TYR A 97 -2.65 2.13 -7.16
N THR A 98 -3.64 1.24 -7.20
CA THR A 98 -4.39 0.93 -8.42
C THR A 98 -5.18 2.15 -8.91
N ALA A 99 -5.87 2.83 -8.00
CA ALA A 99 -6.64 4.03 -8.33
C ALA A 99 -5.74 5.15 -8.88
N HIS A 100 -4.63 5.45 -8.21
CA HIS A 100 -3.70 6.50 -8.64
C HIS A 100 -3.02 6.17 -9.98
N LEU A 101 -2.61 4.92 -10.19
CA LEU A 101 -2.06 4.47 -11.47
C LEU A 101 -3.09 4.58 -12.61
N THR A 102 -4.34 4.19 -12.36
CA THR A 102 -5.42 4.34 -13.34
C THR A 102 -5.65 5.81 -13.67
N MET A 103 -5.78 6.66 -12.65
CA MET A 103 -5.96 8.11 -12.83
C MET A 103 -4.81 8.73 -13.64
N PHE A 104 -3.55 8.41 -13.30
CA PHE A 104 -2.39 8.86 -14.05
C PHE A 104 -2.44 8.41 -15.52
N ARG A 105 -2.73 7.13 -15.77
CA ARG A 105 -2.79 6.58 -17.13
C ARG A 105 -3.93 7.19 -17.94
N GLU A 106 -5.11 7.33 -17.36
CA GLU A 106 -6.26 7.91 -18.05
C GLU A 106 -6.02 9.36 -18.41
N PHE A 107 -5.55 10.17 -17.45
CA PHE A 107 -5.19 11.56 -17.69
C PHE A 107 -4.10 11.67 -18.74
N ALA A 108 -3.00 10.92 -18.60
CA ALA A 108 -1.88 11.00 -19.52
C ALA A 108 -2.24 10.55 -20.94
N ASN A 109 -3.07 9.50 -21.09
CA ASN A 109 -3.58 9.11 -22.41
C ASN A 109 -4.49 10.19 -23.01
N ALA A 110 -5.36 10.81 -22.21
CA ALA A 110 -6.24 11.88 -22.69
C ALA A 110 -5.45 13.10 -23.19
N GLU A 111 -4.37 13.47 -22.49
CA GLU A 111 -3.46 14.53 -22.94
C GLU A 111 -2.62 14.13 -24.15
N LEU A 112 -2.18 12.87 -24.22
CA LEU A 112 -1.41 12.35 -25.35
C LEU A 112 -2.22 12.36 -26.65
N CYS A 113 -3.52 12.03 -26.59
CA CYS A 113 -4.42 12.06 -27.75
C CYS A 113 -4.61 13.47 -28.36
N LYS A 114 -4.27 14.54 -27.63
CA LYS A 114 -4.32 15.92 -28.14
C LYS A 114 -3.09 16.29 -28.97
N ARG A 115 -2.05 15.43 -28.97
CA ARG A 115 -0.77 15.67 -29.63
C ARG A 115 -0.73 14.92 -30.96
N THR A 116 -0.37 15.62 -32.02
CA THR A 116 -0.30 15.05 -33.39
C THR A 116 1.06 14.45 -33.70
N SER A 117 2.10 14.89 -32.98
CA SER A 117 3.50 14.62 -33.31
C SER A 117 4.16 13.62 -32.35
N ILE A 118 3.37 13.04 -31.42
CA ILE A 118 3.80 11.99 -30.49
C ILE A 118 2.98 10.74 -30.75
N TYR A 119 3.64 9.62 -31.06
CA TYR A 119 2.97 8.34 -31.26
C TYR A 119 2.68 7.67 -29.92
N PRO A 120 1.44 7.21 -29.65
CA PRO A 120 1.07 6.54 -28.40
C PRO A 120 1.96 5.34 -28.05
N GLU A 121 2.37 4.56 -29.06
CA GLU A 121 3.23 3.38 -28.90
C GLU A 121 4.64 3.75 -28.42
N GLY A 122 5.07 5.00 -28.66
CA GLY A 122 6.33 5.54 -28.20
C GLY A 122 6.34 5.89 -26.71
N VAL A 123 5.19 5.88 -26.02
CA VAL A 123 5.06 6.36 -24.63
C VAL A 123 4.71 5.21 -23.69
N ASN A 124 5.64 4.87 -22.80
CA ASN A 124 5.42 3.90 -21.73
C ASN A 124 4.97 4.59 -20.43
N LEU A 125 3.66 4.79 -20.30
CA LEU A 125 3.06 5.43 -19.13
C LEU A 125 3.31 4.68 -17.82
N PHE A 126 3.44 3.35 -17.85
CA PHE A 126 3.77 2.57 -16.64
C PHE A 126 5.20 2.84 -16.16
N ARG A 127 6.15 2.93 -17.09
CA ARG A 127 7.54 3.27 -16.78
C ARG A 127 7.62 4.68 -16.21
N TRP A 128 6.96 5.65 -16.87
CA TRP A 128 6.90 7.03 -16.39
C TRP A 128 6.34 7.06 -14.96
N TYR A 129 5.17 6.46 -14.74
CA TYR A 129 4.55 6.39 -13.42
C TYR A 129 5.47 5.80 -12.37
N LYS A 130 6.14 4.67 -12.67
CA LYS A 130 7.04 4.00 -11.72
C LYS A 130 8.26 4.84 -11.37
N ILE A 131 8.75 5.64 -12.30
CA ILE A 131 9.86 6.57 -12.06
C ILE A 131 9.39 7.76 -11.22
N MET A 132 8.20 8.29 -11.51
CA MET A 132 7.62 9.41 -10.78
C MET A 132 7.25 9.02 -9.35
N PHE A 133 6.61 7.86 -9.15
CA PHE A 133 6.06 7.38 -7.88
C PHE A 133 6.54 5.96 -7.51
N PRO A 134 7.83 5.75 -7.24
CA PRO A 134 8.40 4.41 -7.03
C PRO A 134 7.84 3.69 -5.79
N LYS A 135 7.39 4.44 -4.78
CA LYS A 135 6.88 3.93 -3.51
C LYS A 135 5.34 3.92 -3.41
N ALA A 136 4.62 4.18 -4.52
CA ALA A 136 3.16 4.24 -4.49
C ALA A 136 2.49 2.96 -3.97
N LYS A 137 3.12 1.78 -4.17
CA LYS A 137 2.64 0.50 -3.62
C LYS A 137 2.68 0.42 -2.10
N GLU A 138 3.55 1.21 -1.48
CA GLU A 138 3.71 1.32 -0.02
C GLU A 138 2.78 2.40 0.56
N GLY A 139 2.01 3.10 -0.29
CA GLY A 139 1.13 4.19 0.10
C GLY A 139 1.76 5.59 -0.01
N ASP A 140 3.02 5.69 -0.44
CA ASP A 140 3.72 6.96 -0.63
C ASP A 140 3.65 7.41 -2.10
N ILE A 141 2.86 8.45 -2.35
CA ILE A 141 2.66 9.07 -3.67
C ILE A 141 3.55 10.31 -3.88
N SER A 142 4.62 10.46 -3.11
CA SER A 142 5.57 11.55 -3.31
C SER A 142 6.36 11.38 -4.61
N VAL A 143 6.60 12.49 -5.30
CA VAL A 143 7.43 12.52 -6.52
C VAL A 143 8.88 12.18 -6.16
N SER A 144 9.49 11.28 -6.93
CA SER A 144 10.86 10.85 -6.65
C SER A 144 11.92 11.87 -7.09
N ASN A 145 12.99 11.97 -6.30
CA ASN A 145 14.17 12.75 -6.70
C ASN A 145 14.79 12.27 -8.02
N ASN A 146 14.67 10.97 -8.32
CA ASN A 146 15.14 10.42 -9.58
C ASN A 146 14.37 11.02 -10.77
N TYR A 147 13.04 11.14 -10.66
CA TYR A 147 12.24 11.79 -11.68
C TYR A 147 12.63 13.26 -11.87
N LEU A 148 12.75 14.02 -10.78
CA LEU A 148 13.18 15.42 -10.81
C LEU A 148 14.56 15.58 -11.46
N ASN A 149 15.49 14.67 -11.16
CA ASN A 149 16.81 14.67 -11.80
C ASN A 149 16.71 14.43 -13.31
N ILE A 150 15.80 13.57 -13.79
CA ILE A 150 15.60 13.38 -15.23
C ILE A 150 15.02 14.64 -15.87
N ILE A 151 14.05 15.30 -15.24
CA ILE A 151 13.53 16.58 -15.75
C ILE A 151 14.65 17.64 -15.82
N ASN A 152 15.49 17.71 -14.79
CA ASN A 152 16.66 18.58 -14.80
C ASN A 152 17.67 18.22 -15.90
N LYS A 153 17.85 16.93 -16.24
CA LYS A 153 18.66 16.53 -17.39
C LYS A 153 18.06 17.04 -18.70
N ILE A 154 16.73 16.96 -18.89
CA ILE A 154 16.06 17.50 -20.09
C ILE A 154 16.34 19.00 -20.20
N HIS A 155 16.12 19.73 -19.10
CA HIS A 155 16.42 21.14 -19.01
C HIS A 155 17.88 21.46 -19.37
N ASN A 156 18.84 20.70 -18.83
CA ASN A 156 20.26 20.90 -19.11
C ASN A 156 20.60 20.66 -20.58
N VAL A 157 19.92 19.75 -21.29
CA VAL A 157 20.13 19.56 -22.74
C VAL A 157 19.68 20.80 -23.53
N ILE A 158 18.57 21.42 -23.13
CA ILE A 158 18.07 22.67 -23.74
C ILE A 158 19.08 23.81 -23.52
N GLU A 159 19.54 23.98 -22.27
CA GLU A 159 20.50 25.03 -21.91
C GLU A 159 21.86 24.82 -22.57
N GLU A 160 22.32 23.57 -22.67
CA GLU A 160 23.53 23.24 -23.40
C GLU A 160 23.41 23.67 -24.87
N ALA A 161 22.31 23.32 -25.57
CA ALA A 161 22.08 23.74 -26.95
C ALA A 161 22.00 25.26 -27.10
N ASN A 162 21.36 25.95 -26.17
CA ASN A 162 21.30 27.41 -26.12
C ASN A 162 22.69 28.05 -25.99
N SER A 163 23.56 27.49 -25.15
CA SER A 163 24.93 28.00 -24.97
C SER A 163 25.78 27.83 -26.23
N HIS A 164 25.63 26.70 -26.94
CA HIS A 164 26.36 26.43 -28.19
C HIS A 164 25.97 27.32 -29.37
N ILE A 165 24.86 28.08 -29.26
CA ILE A 165 24.46 29.08 -30.26
C ILE A 165 24.91 30.49 -29.85
N SER A 166 25.06 30.73 -28.56
CA SER A 166 25.33 32.07 -28.03
C SER A 166 26.82 32.35 -27.88
N ASP A 167 27.63 31.30 -27.65
CA ASP A 167 29.08 31.41 -27.48
C ASP A 167 29.78 31.36 -28.84
N GLU A 168 30.60 32.36 -29.15
CA GLU A 168 31.34 32.48 -30.42
C GLU A 168 32.28 31.30 -30.68
N ASP A 169 32.78 30.65 -29.63
CA ASP A 169 33.72 29.52 -29.69
C ASP A 169 33.05 28.15 -29.81
N LYS A 170 31.70 28.08 -29.80
CA LYS A 170 30.96 26.82 -29.83
C LYS A 170 30.13 26.70 -31.10
N ASP A 171 30.17 25.51 -31.69
CA ASP A 171 29.38 25.18 -32.88
C ASP A 171 28.20 24.29 -32.49
N TYR A 172 26.97 24.78 -32.73
CA TYR A 172 25.76 24.03 -32.47
C TYR A 172 25.56 22.91 -33.50
N LYS A 173 25.61 21.67 -33.01
CA LYS A 173 25.36 20.47 -33.82
C LYS A 173 24.00 19.87 -33.51
N TYR A 174 23.03 20.14 -34.38
CA TYR A 174 21.66 19.62 -34.27
C TYR A 174 21.58 18.11 -34.01
N LYS A 175 22.40 17.30 -34.72
CA LYS A 175 22.40 15.85 -34.54
C LYS A 175 22.87 15.41 -33.15
N THR A 176 23.74 16.20 -32.51
CA THR A 176 24.17 15.97 -31.14
C THR A 176 23.03 16.28 -30.16
N HIS A 177 22.37 17.44 -30.31
CA HIS A 177 21.18 17.82 -29.53
C HIS A 177 20.08 16.74 -29.62
N GLN A 178 19.71 16.36 -30.84
CA GLN A 178 18.69 15.35 -31.11
C GLN A 178 18.99 14.03 -30.37
N ARG A 179 20.22 13.52 -30.45
CA ARG A 179 20.61 12.27 -29.77
C ARG A 179 20.54 12.39 -28.25
N LYS A 180 21.00 13.51 -27.68
CA LYS A 180 20.94 13.77 -26.24
C LYS A 180 19.49 13.83 -25.76
N MET A 181 18.64 14.58 -26.46
CA MET A 181 17.22 14.72 -26.13
C MET A 181 16.49 13.38 -26.18
N ILE A 182 16.66 12.61 -27.26
CA ILE A 182 16.10 11.25 -27.39
C ILE A 182 16.53 10.36 -26.22
N SER A 183 17.83 10.39 -25.88
CA SER A 183 18.37 9.58 -24.80
C SER A 183 17.72 9.91 -23.46
N VAL A 184 17.63 11.19 -23.10
CA VAL A 184 17.07 11.60 -21.79
C VAL A 184 15.56 11.34 -21.73
N LEU A 185 14.81 11.59 -22.80
CA LEU A 185 13.37 11.30 -22.85
C LEU A 185 13.08 9.80 -22.68
N SER A 186 13.94 8.94 -23.23
CA SER A 186 13.79 7.49 -23.07
C SER A 186 13.93 7.03 -21.61
N GLU A 187 14.60 7.81 -20.75
CA GLU A 187 14.73 7.49 -19.32
C GLU A 187 13.36 7.43 -18.64
N ILE A 188 12.48 8.41 -18.91
CA ILE A 188 11.08 8.44 -18.42
C ILE A 188 10.11 7.59 -19.25
N GLY A 189 10.59 6.95 -20.32
CA GLY A 189 9.78 6.08 -21.17
C GLY A 189 9.08 6.78 -22.32
N ILE A 190 9.56 7.96 -22.75
CA ILE A 190 9.12 8.63 -23.98
C ILE A 190 10.17 8.36 -25.06
N ASN A 191 9.81 7.59 -26.08
CA ASN A 191 10.67 7.28 -27.21
C ASN A 191 10.21 8.09 -28.42
N ILE A 192 11.07 8.97 -28.92
CA ILE A 192 10.87 9.71 -30.16
C ILE A 192 11.91 9.29 -31.20
N SER A 193 11.51 9.28 -32.46
CA SER A 193 12.37 8.90 -33.59
C SER A 193 13.28 10.06 -34.02
N ASN A 194 14.38 9.72 -34.69
CA ASN A 194 15.15 10.73 -35.41
C ASN A 194 14.31 11.35 -36.52
N ALA A 195 14.38 12.68 -36.66
CA ALA A 195 13.68 13.45 -37.68
C ALA A 195 14.56 14.60 -38.22
N PRO A 196 14.21 15.22 -39.37
CA PRO A 196 14.75 16.50 -39.82
C PRO A 196 14.54 17.62 -38.78
N LYS A 197 15.37 18.67 -38.82
CA LYS A 197 15.41 19.73 -37.78
C LYS A 197 14.03 20.30 -37.45
N ASN A 198 13.31 20.79 -38.46
CA ASN A 198 12.03 21.47 -38.26
C ASN A 198 11.00 20.55 -37.61
N ILE A 199 10.91 19.30 -38.08
CA ILE A 199 9.98 18.29 -37.56
C ILE A 199 10.36 17.92 -36.12
N PHE A 200 11.65 17.75 -35.82
CA PHE A 200 12.08 17.39 -34.47
C PHE A 200 11.81 18.49 -33.45
N VAL A 201 11.98 19.76 -33.83
CA VAL A 201 11.67 20.91 -32.97
C VAL A 201 10.17 20.97 -32.63
N GLU A 202 9.32 20.64 -33.60
CA GLU A 202 7.87 20.53 -33.40
C GLU A 202 7.51 19.38 -32.44
N ILE A 203 8.06 18.18 -32.68
CA ILE A 203 7.90 17.02 -31.79
C ILE A 203 8.36 17.36 -30.38
N GLU A 204 9.55 17.96 -30.23
CA GLU A 204 10.11 18.37 -28.95
C GLU A 204 9.19 19.35 -28.22
N GLY A 205 8.63 20.32 -28.93
CA GLY A 205 7.66 21.26 -28.35
C GLY A 205 6.43 20.55 -27.77
N GLN A 206 5.82 19.66 -28.55
CA GLN A 206 4.67 18.88 -28.08
C GLN A 206 5.01 17.96 -26.90
N VAL A 207 6.20 17.35 -26.91
CA VAL A 207 6.68 16.50 -25.80
C VAL A 207 6.86 17.32 -24.52
N PHE A 208 7.45 18.52 -24.60
CA PHE A 208 7.64 19.37 -23.44
C PHE A 208 6.32 19.85 -22.86
N GLU A 209 5.39 20.29 -23.69
CA GLU A 209 4.06 20.66 -23.21
C GLU A 209 3.32 19.45 -22.60
N PHE A 210 3.50 18.26 -23.15
CA PHE A 210 2.92 17.04 -22.57
C PHE A 210 3.53 16.74 -21.19
N ILE A 211 4.85 16.79 -21.05
CA ILE A 211 5.54 16.60 -19.76
C ILE A 211 5.08 17.65 -18.75
N ASP A 212 4.97 18.92 -19.16
CA ASP A 212 4.52 20.00 -18.29
C ASP A 212 3.08 19.81 -17.81
N THR A 213 2.15 19.41 -18.69
CA THR A 213 0.77 19.13 -18.27
C THR A 213 0.69 18.00 -17.25
N ILE A 214 1.48 16.94 -17.42
CA ILE A 214 1.58 15.85 -16.43
C ILE A 214 2.17 16.38 -15.12
N ASN A 215 3.25 17.14 -15.20
CA ASN A 215 3.93 17.71 -14.03
C ASN A 215 3.02 18.64 -13.24
N LEU A 216 2.28 19.52 -13.89
CA LEU A 216 1.36 20.44 -13.22
C LEU A 216 0.21 19.71 -12.52
N SER A 217 -0.17 18.53 -13.03
CA SER A 217 -1.30 17.76 -12.50
C SER A 217 -0.89 16.82 -11.36
N PHE A 218 0.32 16.25 -11.43
CA PHE A 218 0.79 15.19 -10.54
C PHE A 218 2.02 15.57 -9.71
N SER A 219 2.57 16.76 -9.91
CA SER A 219 3.68 17.32 -9.15
C SER A 219 3.38 18.77 -8.78
N HIS A 220 4.08 19.27 -7.76
CA HIS A 220 3.89 20.65 -7.27
C HIS A 220 5.15 21.52 -7.45
N GLN A 221 6.26 20.95 -7.91
CA GLN A 221 7.55 21.64 -8.02
C GLN A 221 8.35 21.12 -9.23
N VAL A 222 7.97 21.54 -10.44
CA VAL A 222 8.74 21.17 -11.63
C VAL A 222 8.93 22.37 -12.54
N ILE A 223 10.10 22.42 -13.17
CA ILE A 223 10.43 23.36 -14.23
C ILE A 223 9.48 23.12 -15.41
N GLU A 224 8.83 24.17 -15.89
CA GLU A 224 8.02 24.12 -17.10
C GLU A 224 8.91 24.17 -18.34
N LEU A 225 9.17 23.01 -18.94
CA LEU A 225 10.09 22.82 -20.07
C LEU A 225 9.66 23.60 -21.32
N SER A 226 8.36 23.69 -21.55
CA SER A 226 7.77 24.38 -22.71
C SER A 226 7.97 25.89 -22.67
N LYS A 227 8.13 26.48 -21.48
CA LYS A 227 8.34 27.92 -21.28
C LYS A 227 9.80 28.36 -21.45
N ILE A 228 10.72 27.41 -21.58
CA ILE A 228 12.14 27.69 -21.71
C ILE A 228 12.42 28.21 -23.12
N LYS A 229 13.12 29.34 -23.21
CA LYS A 229 13.48 29.92 -24.51
C LYS A 229 14.46 29.00 -25.22
N ARG A 230 14.07 28.47 -26.37
CA ARG A 230 14.91 27.61 -27.23
C ARG A 230 15.51 28.45 -28.36
N LYS A 231 16.78 28.82 -28.25
CA LYS A 231 17.52 29.65 -29.23
C LYS A 231 17.85 28.91 -30.54
N TYR A 232 17.73 27.59 -30.53
CA TYR A 232 18.05 26.70 -31.66
C TYR A 232 16.89 26.43 -32.62
N ILE A 233 15.72 27.01 -32.34
CA ILE A 233 14.55 26.96 -33.21
C ILE A 233 14.78 27.89 -34.39
#